data_AF-A0A522RLB2-F1
#
_entry.id   AF-A0A522RLB2-F1
#
_cell.length_a   1.000
_cell.length_b   1.000
_cell.length_c   1.000
_cell.angle_alpha   90.00
_cell.angle_beta   90.00
_cell.angle_gamma   90.00
#
_symmetry.space_group_name_H-M   'P 1'
#
loop_
_entity.id
_entity.type
_entity.pdbx_description
1 polymer ?
#
loop_
_entity_poly.entity_id
_entity_poly.type
_entity_poly.pdbx_seq_one_letter_code
_entity_poly.pdbx_strand_id
1 'polypeptide(L)' 'MVIGEYANRISANVKDKYKTIEWAVMKKARNFYAHGYGLMDWTRVWETLNDEIPKLKIDFENILAEL' A
#
# COMPACT_ATOMS: atom_id res chain seq x y z
N MET A 1 4.85 -9.76 -1.22
CA MET A 1 5.32 -8.54 -0.53
C MET A 1 4.49 -8.28 0.71
N VAL A 2 5.16 -7.86 1.79
CA VAL A 2 4.62 -7.71 3.16
C VAL A 2 3.43 -6.73 3.23
N ILE A 3 3.59 -5.51 2.71
CA ILE A 3 2.55 -4.46 2.77
C ILE A 3 1.24 -4.93 2.12
N GLY A 4 1.31 -5.47 0.88
CA GLY A 4 0.12 -5.96 0.18
C GLY A 4 -0.56 -7.17 0.85
N GLU A 5 0.22 -8.04 1.53
CA GLU A 5 -0.31 -9.17 2.29
C GLU A 5 -1.11 -8.69 3.52
N TYR A 6 -0.56 -7.75 4.29
CA TYR A 6 -1.26 -7.18 5.45
C TYR A 6 -2.45 -6.31 5.05
N ALA A 7 -2.34 -5.50 4.00
CA ALA A 7 -3.46 -4.73 3.46
C ALA A 7 -4.66 -5.63 3.09
N ASN A 8 -4.41 -6.85 2.60
CA ASN A 8 -5.48 -7.80 2.30
C ASN A 8 -6.20 -8.32 3.57
N ARG A 9 -5.51 -8.36 4.72
CA ARG A 9 -6.04 -8.88 6.00
C ARG A 9 -6.82 -7.85 6.82
N ILE A 10 -6.69 -6.55 6.53
CA ILE A 10 -7.49 -5.50 7.18
C ILE A 10 -8.98 -5.72 6.91
N SER A 11 -9.81 -5.53 7.92
CA SER A 11 -11.26 -5.77 7.86
C SER A 11 -11.97 -4.80 6.91
N ALA A 12 -13.14 -5.21 6.40
CA ALA A 12 -13.95 -4.37 5.52
C ALA A 12 -14.34 -3.06 6.20
N ASN A 13 -14.75 -3.10 7.47
CA ASN A 13 -15.14 -1.90 8.23
C ASN A 13 -14.02 -0.85 8.30
N VAL A 14 -12.77 -1.26 8.53
CA VAL A 14 -11.63 -0.32 8.55
C VAL A 14 -11.38 0.24 7.15
N LYS A 15 -11.45 -0.59 6.11
CA LYS A 15 -11.28 -0.14 4.71
C LYS A 15 -12.37 0.84 4.29
N ASP A 16 -13.62 0.60 4.71
CA ASP A 16 -14.76 1.48 4.44
C ASP A 16 -14.72 2.77 5.25
N LYS A 17 -14.16 2.75 6.46
CA LYS A 17 -13.95 3.97 7.26
C LYS A 17 -12.87 4.86 6.64
N TYR A 18 -11.77 4.27 6.17
CA TYR A 18 -10.61 5.00 5.64
C TYR A 18 -10.46 4.79 4.13
N LYS A 19 -11.40 5.33 3.34
CA LYS A 19 -11.44 5.20 1.86
C LYS A 19 -10.37 6.01 1.13
N THR A 20 -9.73 6.97 1.82
CA THR A 20 -8.61 7.75 1.29
C THR A 20 -7.36 6.90 1.07
N ILE A 21 -7.26 5.76 1.78
CA ILE A 21 -6.16 4.80 1.60
C ILE A 21 -6.45 3.90 0.41
N GLU A 22 -5.48 3.78 -0.49
CA GLU A 22 -5.58 2.95 -1.70
C GLU A 22 -5.34 1.45 -1.42
N TRP A 23 -6.20 0.82 -0.61
CA TRP A 23 -6.10 -0.59 -0.22
C TRP A 23 -5.95 -1.56 -1.40
N ALA A 24 -6.70 -1.31 -2.48
CA ALA A 24 -6.66 -2.13 -3.69
C ALA A 24 -5.33 -2.02 -4.43
N VAL A 25 -4.69 -0.84 -4.41
CA VAL A 25 -3.39 -0.62 -5.05
C VAL A 25 -2.32 -1.41 -4.30
N MET A 26 -2.28 -1.35 -2.97
CA MET A 26 -1.36 -2.16 -2.15
C MET A 26 -1.52 -3.67 -2.40
N LYS A 27 -2.77 -4.15 -2.52
CA LYS A 27 -3.05 -5.55 -2.83
C LYS A 27 -2.52 -5.93 -4.22
N LYS A 28 -2.76 -5.08 -5.24
CA LYS A 28 -2.31 -5.32 -6.62
C LYS A 28 -0.78 -5.25 -6.74
N ALA A 29 -0.13 -4.37 -5.98
CA ALA A 29 1.32 -4.25 -5.95
C ALA A 29 1.98 -5.60 -5.63
N ARG A 30 1.43 -6.39 -4.69
CA ARG A 30 1.94 -7.75 -4.39
C ARG A 30 2.09 -8.61 -5.65
N ASN A 31 1.12 -8.54 -6.56
CA ASN A 31 1.14 -9.32 -7.80
C ASN A 31 2.13 -8.73 -8.82
N PHE A 32 2.17 -7.41 -8.95
CA PHE A 32 3.09 -6.70 -9.85
C PHE A 32 4.56 -7.02 -9.53
N TYR A 33 4.95 -6.88 -8.26
CA TYR A 33 6.35 -7.09 -7.86
C TYR A 33 6.74 -8.59 -7.79
N ALA A 34 5.79 -9.50 -7.62
CA ALA A 34 6.07 -10.94 -7.61
C ALA A 34 6.23 -11.56 -9.00
N HIS A 35 5.61 -10.97 -10.04
CA HIS A 35 5.56 -11.55 -11.38
C HIS A 35 6.09 -10.62 -12.49
N GLY A 36 6.30 -9.34 -12.21
CA GLY A 36 6.66 -8.30 -13.19
C GLY A 36 8.15 -8.03 -13.36
N TYR A 37 9.06 -8.90 -12.89
CA TYR A 37 10.50 -8.64 -12.90
C TYR A 37 11.08 -8.23 -14.27
N GLY A 38 10.53 -8.75 -15.38
CA GLY A 38 10.97 -8.39 -16.75
C GLY A 38 10.36 -7.10 -17.32
N LEU A 39 9.40 -6.50 -16.62
CA LEU A 39 8.67 -5.28 -17.04
C LEU A 39 8.73 -4.20 -15.95
N MET A 40 9.69 -4.32 -15.03
CA MET A 40 9.75 -3.47 -13.86
C MET A 40 10.31 -2.10 -14.22
N ASP A 41 9.46 -1.09 -14.11
CA ASP A 41 9.86 0.31 -14.18
C ASP A 41 10.54 0.70 -12.86
N TRP A 42 11.86 0.65 -12.83
CA TRP A 42 12.65 0.96 -11.64
C TRP A 42 12.48 2.41 -11.16
N THR A 43 12.15 3.34 -12.05
CA THR A 43 11.83 4.72 -11.67
C THR A 43 10.56 4.74 -10.83
N ARG A 44 9.51 4.04 -11.29
CA ARG A 44 8.26 3.89 -10.54
C ARG A 44 8.50 3.23 -9.17
N VAL A 45 9.34 2.18 -9.11
CA VAL A 45 9.69 1.52 -7.85
C VAL A 45 10.38 2.50 -6.89
N TRP A 46 11.31 3.30 -7.41
CA TRP A 46 12.04 4.30 -6.63
C TRP A 46 11.11 5.40 -6.09
N GLU A 47 10.20 5.92 -6.91
CA GLU A 47 9.17 6.88 -6.51
C GLU A 47 8.24 6.28 -5.43
N THR A 48 7.77 5.05 -5.61
CA THR A 48 6.92 4.39 -4.60
C THR A 48 7.64 4.28 -3.26
N LEU A 49 8.92 3.91 -3.25
CA LEU A 49 9.72 3.78 -2.03
C LEU A 49 9.98 5.10 -1.33
N ASN A 50 10.30 6.16 -2.08
CA ASN A 50 10.73 7.43 -1.51
C ASN A 50 9.60 8.44 -1.29
N ASP A 51 8.51 8.36 -2.05
CA ASP A 51 7.43 9.34 -2.01
C ASP A 51 6.11 8.76 -1.49
N GLU A 52 5.68 7.61 -2.00
CA GLU A 52 4.35 7.05 -1.70
C GLU A 52 4.34 6.34 -0.33
N ILE A 53 5.35 5.53 -0.03
CA ILE A 53 5.42 4.78 1.24
C ILE A 53 5.53 5.70 2.48
N PRO A 54 6.35 6.77 2.49
CA PRO A 54 6.39 7.69 3.62
C PRO A 54 5.07 8.41 3.88
N LYS A 55 4.35 8.81 2.82
CA LYS A 55 2.99 9.39 2.94
C LYS A 55 2.03 8.39 3.55
N LEU A 56 2.02 7.16 3.04
CA LEU A 56 1.18 6.09 3.57
C LEU A 56 1.46 5.79 5.05
N LYS A 57 2.73 5.89 5.49
CA LYS A 57 3.10 5.75 6.90
C LYS A 57 2.41 6.83 7.76
N ILE A 58 2.47 8.09 7.34
CA ILE A 58 1.82 9.21 8.04
C ILE A 58 0.30 8.98 8.11
N ASP A 59 -0.32 8.52 7.01
CA ASP A 59 -1.75 8.22 7.00
C ASP A 59 -2.10 7.14 8.03
N PHE A 60 -1.29 6.08 8.16
CA PHE A 60 -1.51 5.05 9.17
C PHE A 60 -1.27 5.54 10.60
N GLU A 61 -0.29 6.41 10.83
CA GLU A 61 -0.08 7.04 12.14
C GLU A 61 -1.29 7.89 12.55
N ASN A 62 -1.88 8.64 11.62
CA ASN A 62 -3.11 9.39 11.86
C ASN A 62 -4.29 8.46 12.18
N ILE A 63 -4.47 7.39 11.39
CA ILE A 63 -5.51 6.39 11.65
C ILE A 63 -5.37 5.79 13.04
N LEU A 64 -4.15 5.46 13.47
CA LEU A 64 -3.88 4.89 14.79
C LEU A 64 -4.17 5.88 15.93
N ALA A 65 -3.99 7.18 15.69
CA ALA A 65 -4.33 8.22 16.67
C ALA A 65 -5.86 8.45 16.81
N GLU A 66 -6.64 8.04 15.81
CA GLU A 66 -8.11 8.14 15.78
C GLU A 66 -8.85 6.87 16.25
N LEU A 67 -8.11 5.81 16.58
CA LEU A 67 -8.63 4.53 17.08
C LEU A 67 -8.68 4.51 18.61
#